data_AF-A0A6J1W301-F1
#
_entry.id   AF-A0A6J1W301-F1
#
_cell.length_a   1.000
_cell.length_b   1.000
_cell.length_c   1.000
_cell.angle_alpha   90.00
_cell.angle_beta   90.00
_cell.angle_gamma   90.00
#
_symmetry.space_group_name_H-M   'P 1'
#
loop_
_entity.id
_entity.type
_entity.pdbx_description
1 polymer ?
#
loop_
_entity_poly.entity_id
_entity_poly.type
_entity_poly.pdbx_seq_one_letter_code
_entity_poly.pdbx_strand_id
1 'polypeptide(L)'
;WNLNNSERYALQYVDGQQAYITELNRGEIKNGSILQLTTAPDQEAAKLHGGIQSNSVDVKTNSLKKLASLSRDVAFAQEFISRNGLNQLFSIVEEDNNTGEILAYTLKAFVELMEHDFVSWETLSPTFIKK
;
A
#
# COMPACT_ATOMS: atom_id res chain seq x y z
N TRP A 1 -13.63 -3.01 -23.84
CA TRP A 1 -14.23 -2.97 -22.50
C TRP A 1 -14.96 -1.66 -22.15
N ASN A 2 -15.09 -0.66 -23.04
CA ASN A 2 -15.84 0.59 -22.79
C ASN A 2 -15.57 1.25 -21.41
N LEU A 3 -14.34 1.14 -20.89
CA LEU A 3 -13.94 1.87 -19.68
C LEU A 3 -13.61 3.32 -20.06
N ASN A 4 -14.20 4.26 -19.34
CA ASN A 4 -13.82 5.67 -19.38
C ASN A 4 -12.68 5.95 -18.40
N ASN A 5 -11.96 7.05 -18.59
CA ASN A 5 -10.85 7.50 -17.72
C ASN A 5 -9.69 6.49 -17.68
N SER A 6 -9.05 6.27 -18.82
CA SER A 6 -7.96 5.29 -18.97
C SER A 6 -6.79 5.52 -18.00
N GLU A 7 -6.58 6.76 -17.57
CA GLU A 7 -5.56 7.17 -16.61
C GLU A 7 -5.78 6.60 -15.19
N ARG A 8 -6.98 6.11 -14.88
CA ARG A 8 -7.30 5.51 -13.57
C ARG A 8 -6.94 4.03 -13.47
N TYR A 9 -6.42 3.45 -14.54
CA TYR A 9 -6.12 2.02 -14.62
C TYR A 9 -4.64 1.78 -14.89
N ALA A 10 -4.17 0.64 -14.41
CA ALA A 10 -2.84 0.11 -14.68
C ALA A 10 -2.91 -1.38 -15.03
N LEU A 11 -1.81 -1.92 -15.54
CA LEU A 11 -1.64 -3.36 -15.73
C LEU A 11 -0.92 -3.96 -14.52
N GLN A 12 -1.25 -5.20 -14.22
CA GLN A 12 -0.68 -5.95 -13.11
C GLN A 12 -0.56 -7.43 -13.49
N TYR A 13 0.45 -8.12 -12.98
CA TYR A 13 0.52 -9.58 -13.11
C TYR A 13 -0.67 -10.24 -12.39
N VAL A 14 -1.23 -11.30 -12.98
CA VAL A 14 -2.30 -12.08 -12.32
C VAL A 14 -1.71 -13.07 -11.32
N ASP A 15 -0.51 -13.57 -11.62
CA ASP A 15 0.22 -14.54 -10.84
C ASP A 15 1.28 -13.90 -9.91
N GLY A 16 1.79 -14.72 -8.98
CA GLY A 16 2.82 -14.30 -8.05
C GLY A 16 2.39 -13.17 -7.11
N GLN A 17 3.26 -12.18 -6.94
CA GLN A 17 3.02 -11.03 -6.05
C GLN A 17 2.06 -9.99 -6.64
N GLN A 18 1.51 -10.23 -7.85
CA GLN A 18 0.65 -9.27 -8.55
C GLN A 18 1.33 -7.90 -8.62
N ALA A 19 2.57 -7.84 -9.12
CA ALA A 19 3.28 -6.58 -9.24
C ALA A 19 2.66 -5.69 -10.32
N TYR A 20 2.62 -4.39 -10.07
CA TYR A 20 2.18 -3.39 -11.03
C TYR A 20 3.20 -3.26 -12.16
N ILE A 21 2.69 -3.11 -13.39
CA ILE A 21 3.51 -2.84 -14.56
C ILE A 21 3.74 -1.33 -14.66
N THR A 22 5.01 -0.96 -14.74
CA THR A 22 5.50 0.41 -14.91
C THR A 22 6.42 0.48 -16.13
N GLU A 23 6.81 1.70 -16.52
CA GLU A 23 7.83 1.87 -17.56
C GLU A 23 9.19 1.28 -17.18
N LEU A 24 9.48 1.10 -15.88
CA LEU A 24 10.74 0.54 -15.40
C LEU A 24 10.80 -0.98 -15.58
N ASN A 25 9.70 -1.69 -15.31
CA ASN A 25 9.67 -3.16 -15.31
C ASN A 25 8.94 -3.78 -16.51
N ARG A 26 8.33 -2.98 -17.41
CA ARG A 26 7.64 -3.50 -18.62
C ARG A 26 8.53 -4.35 -19.52
N GLY A 27 9.85 -4.17 -19.46
CA GLY A 27 10.81 -5.00 -20.21
C GLY A 27 10.93 -6.43 -19.68
N GLU A 28 10.47 -6.69 -18.47
CA GLU A 28 10.53 -8.01 -17.81
C GLU A 28 9.34 -8.92 -18.18
N ILE A 29 8.33 -8.38 -18.88
CA ILE A 29 7.14 -9.11 -19.29
C ILE A 29 7.54 -10.21 -20.27
N LYS A 30 7.18 -11.45 -19.95
CA LYS A 30 7.47 -12.63 -20.77
C LYS A 30 6.33 -12.90 -21.74
N ASN A 31 6.67 -13.48 -22.90
CA ASN A 31 5.66 -13.98 -23.82
C ASN A 31 4.79 -15.03 -23.13
N GLY A 32 3.46 -14.85 -23.19
CA GLY A 32 2.50 -15.71 -22.52
C GLY A 32 2.16 -15.30 -21.08
N SER A 33 2.75 -14.23 -20.54
CA SER A 33 2.31 -13.66 -19.26
C SER A 33 0.84 -13.20 -19.34
N ILE A 34 0.07 -13.52 -18.30
CA ILE A 34 -1.32 -13.08 -18.16
C ILE A 34 -1.33 -11.84 -17.28
N LEU A 35 -1.87 -10.75 -17.83
CA LEU A 35 -2.00 -9.47 -17.13
C LEU A 35 -3.48 -9.17 -16.89
N GLN A 36 -3.75 -8.46 -15.80
CA GLN A 36 -5.06 -7.90 -15.50
C GLN A 36 -5.02 -6.38 -15.57
N LEU A 37 -6.15 -5.81 -15.99
CA LEU A 37 -6.43 -4.39 -15.83
C LEU A 37 -6.92 -4.16 -14.39
N THR A 38 -6.26 -3.27 -13.66
CA THR A 38 -6.57 -2.95 -12.26
C THR A 38 -6.58 -1.43 -12.04
N THR A 39 -7.00 -1.00 -10.85
CA THR A 39 -6.90 0.41 -10.43
C THR A 39 -5.44 0.84 -10.40
N ALA A 40 -5.14 2.02 -10.94
CA ALA A 40 -3.78 2.58 -10.92
C ALA A 40 -3.23 2.75 -9.49
N PRO A 41 -1.91 2.59 -9.27
CA PRO A 41 -1.31 2.67 -7.94
C PRO A 41 -1.64 3.96 -7.18
N ASP A 42 -1.65 5.10 -7.86
CA ASP A 42 -1.94 6.41 -7.29
C ASP A 42 -3.38 6.49 -6.76
N GLN A 43 -4.33 5.93 -7.52
CA GLN A 43 -5.75 5.89 -7.17
C GLN A 43 -6.00 4.93 -6.01
N GLU A 44 -5.38 3.74 -6.03
CA GLU A 44 -5.53 2.77 -4.94
C GLU A 44 -4.84 3.27 -3.66
N ALA A 45 -3.68 3.92 -3.77
CA ALA A 45 -3.01 4.58 -2.63
C ALA A 45 -3.88 5.69 -2.03
N ALA A 46 -4.50 6.54 -2.86
CA ALA A 46 -5.41 7.58 -2.39
C ALA A 46 -6.61 7.00 -1.64
N LYS A 47 -7.23 5.95 -2.20
CA LYS A 47 -8.36 5.25 -1.61
C LYS A 47 -8.00 4.60 -0.27
N LEU A 48 -6.88 3.89 -0.20
CA LEU A 48 -6.44 3.24 1.03
C LEU A 48 -6.02 4.26 2.09
N HIS A 49 -5.36 5.35 1.69
CA HIS A 49 -5.02 6.44 2.60
C HIS A 49 -6.26 7.06 3.27
N GLY A 50 -7.35 7.25 2.52
CA GLY A 50 -8.64 7.65 3.11
C GLY A 50 -9.30 6.55 3.95
N GLY A 51 -9.21 5.30 3.49
CA GLY A 51 -9.82 4.14 4.16
C GLY A 51 -9.25 3.86 5.55
N ILE A 52 -7.93 3.97 5.74
CA ILE A 52 -7.28 3.76 7.05
C ILE A 52 -7.61 4.86 8.07
N GLN A 53 -8.06 6.02 7.62
CA GLN A 53 -8.51 7.13 8.47
C GLN A 53 -10.01 7.05 8.79
N SER A 54 -10.72 6.05 8.28
CA SER A 54 -12.16 5.91 8.52
C SER A 54 -12.47 5.66 10.00
N ASN A 55 -13.57 6.26 10.47
CA ASN A 55 -14.13 5.98 11.80
C ASN A 55 -14.80 4.59 11.86
N SER A 56 -15.08 3.96 10.71
CA SER A 56 -15.59 2.60 10.65
C SER A 56 -14.45 1.61 10.81
N VAL A 57 -14.52 0.79 11.87
CA VAL A 57 -13.55 -0.27 12.16
C VAL A 57 -13.43 -1.26 11.00
N ASP A 58 -14.54 -1.63 10.37
CA ASP A 58 -14.54 -2.56 9.24
C ASP A 58 -13.84 -1.97 8.02
N VAL A 59 -14.12 -0.71 7.68
CA VAL A 59 -13.48 -0.01 6.56
C VAL A 59 -11.98 0.16 6.83
N LYS A 60 -11.62 0.59 8.04
CA LYS A 60 -10.23 0.76 8.47
C LYS A 60 -9.47 -0.56 8.39
N THR A 61 -9.99 -1.63 8.99
CA THR A 61 -9.34 -2.94 9.03
C THR A 61 -9.17 -3.55 7.63
N ASN A 62 -10.21 -3.50 6.79
CA ASN A 62 -10.11 -3.99 5.42
C ASN A 62 -9.12 -3.17 4.58
N SER A 63 -9.07 -1.85 4.80
CA SER A 63 -8.10 -0.98 4.13
C SER A 63 -6.67 -1.30 4.56
N LEU A 64 -6.42 -1.50 5.87
CA LEU A 64 -5.10 -1.89 6.38
C LEU A 64 -4.68 -3.28 5.88
N LYS A 65 -5.60 -4.24 5.82
CA LYS A 65 -5.33 -5.56 5.27
C LYS A 65 -4.91 -5.50 3.80
N LYS A 66 -5.63 -4.70 3.00
CA LYS A 66 -5.29 -4.51 1.58
C LYS A 66 -3.98 -3.74 1.41
N LEU A 67 -3.77 -2.70 2.24
CA LEU A 67 -2.53 -1.93 2.29
C LEU A 67 -1.34 -2.85 2.54
N ALA A 68 -1.39 -3.69 3.58
CA ALA A 68 -0.32 -4.65 3.90
C ALA A 68 0.00 -5.64 2.77
N SER A 69 -0.96 -5.92 1.89
CA SER A 69 -0.72 -6.76 0.71
C SER A 69 -0.06 -5.98 -0.43
N LEU A 70 -0.45 -4.72 -0.64
CA LEU A 70 0.04 -3.90 -1.74
C LEU A 70 1.37 -3.21 -1.42
N SER A 71 1.71 -3.00 -0.15
CA SER A 71 2.98 -2.41 0.29
C SER A 71 4.22 -3.14 -0.22
N ARG A 72 4.10 -4.40 -0.67
CA ARG A 72 5.16 -5.17 -1.32
C ARG A 72 5.55 -4.65 -2.69
N ASP A 73 4.63 -3.99 -3.36
CA ASP A 73 4.85 -3.47 -4.70
C ASP A 73 5.48 -2.08 -4.62
N VAL A 74 6.60 -1.91 -5.31
CA VAL A 74 7.39 -0.67 -5.28
C VAL A 74 6.61 0.53 -5.84
N ALA A 75 5.79 0.34 -6.89
CA ALA A 75 5.03 1.42 -7.50
C ALA A 75 3.92 1.90 -6.57
N PHE A 76 3.22 0.97 -5.93
CA PHE A 76 2.23 1.29 -4.91
C PHE A 76 2.87 1.92 -3.67
N ALA A 77 3.97 1.35 -3.16
CA ALA A 77 4.66 1.85 -1.98
C ALA A 77 5.09 3.31 -2.15
N GLN A 78 5.66 3.65 -3.30
CA GLN A 78 6.05 5.01 -3.65
C GLN A 78 4.86 5.98 -3.62
N GLU A 79 3.73 5.60 -4.22
CA GLU A 79 2.50 6.43 -4.25
C GLU A 79 1.87 6.60 -2.86
N PHE A 80 1.95 5.60 -2.00
CA PHE A 80 1.41 5.70 -0.64
C PHE A 80 2.31 6.56 0.26
N ILE A 81 3.63 6.42 0.13
CA ILE A 81 4.62 7.21 0.88
C ILE A 81 4.56 8.68 0.47
N SER A 82 4.46 8.98 -0.83
CA SER A 82 4.35 10.36 -1.34
C SER A 82 3.13 11.12 -0.79
N ARG A 83 2.13 10.39 -0.30
CA ARG A 83 0.90 10.91 0.32
C ARG A 83 1.00 11.07 1.85
N ASN A 84 2.20 10.99 2.42
CA ASN A 84 2.42 10.96 3.88
C ASN A 84 1.75 9.75 4.57
N GLY A 85 1.60 8.63 3.86
CA GLY A 85 0.95 7.44 4.39
C GLY A 85 1.65 6.84 5.62
N LEU A 86 2.98 6.94 5.73
CA LEU A 86 3.72 6.47 6.90
C LEU A 86 3.34 7.21 8.18
N ASN A 87 3.12 8.53 8.11
CA ASN A 87 2.69 9.30 9.28
C ASN A 87 1.34 8.82 9.81
N GLN A 88 0.43 8.40 8.93
CA GLN A 88 -0.84 7.81 9.34
C GLN A 88 -0.65 6.47 10.04
N LEU A 89 0.29 5.64 9.56
CA LEU A 89 0.60 4.38 10.23
C LEU A 89 1.22 4.61 11.62
N PHE A 90 2.10 5.61 11.77
CA PHE A 90 2.62 5.99 13.08
C PHE A 90 1.51 6.37 14.04
N SER A 91 0.57 7.23 13.61
CA SER A 91 -0.57 7.62 14.44
C SER A 91 -1.44 6.42 14.85
N ILE A 92 -1.68 5.49 13.93
CA ILE A 92 -2.47 4.27 14.22
C ILE A 92 -1.76 3.38 15.24
N VAL A 93 -0.44 3.19 15.10
CA VAL A 93 0.35 2.39 16.05
C VAL A 93 0.38 3.08 17.40
N GLU A 94 0.60 4.40 17.47
CA GLU A 94 0.68 5.13 18.74
C GLU A 94 -0.67 5.22 19.48
N GLU A 95 -1.80 5.03 18.80
CA GLU A 95 -3.14 5.00 19.43
C GLU A 95 -3.35 3.76 20.33
N ASP A 96 -3.72 3.95 21.59
CA ASP A 96 -3.79 2.85 22.58
C ASP A 96 -4.99 1.90 22.39
N ASN A 97 -6.01 2.33 21.66
CA ASN A 97 -7.21 1.54 21.37
C ASN A 97 -7.01 0.54 20.21
N ASN A 98 -5.97 0.72 19.39
CA ASN A 98 -5.74 -0.09 18.19
C ASN A 98 -4.96 -1.36 18.57
N THR A 99 -5.68 -2.47 18.69
CA THR A 99 -5.11 -3.78 19.04
C THR A 99 -5.57 -4.87 18.06
N GLY A 100 -4.96 -6.04 18.12
CA GLY A 100 -5.35 -7.19 17.29
C GLY A 100 -5.06 -6.99 15.80
N GLU A 101 -6.06 -7.21 14.96
CA GLU A 101 -5.91 -7.21 13.49
C GLU A 101 -5.47 -5.84 12.94
N ILE A 102 -5.99 -4.74 13.48
CA ILE A 102 -5.62 -3.38 13.07
C ILE A 102 -4.11 -3.19 13.24
N LEU A 103 -3.58 -3.50 14.43
CA LEU A 103 -2.17 -3.35 14.72
C LEU A 103 -1.32 -4.29 13.87
N ALA A 104 -1.74 -5.56 13.73
CA ALA A 104 -1.02 -6.56 12.93
C ALA A 104 -0.89 -6.14 11.46
N TYR A 105 -1.98 -5.70 10.82
CA TYR A 105 -1.94 -5.22 9.43
C TYR A 105 -1.18 -3.90 9.30
N THR A 106 -1.27 -3.00 10.29
CA THR A 106 -0.52 -1.74 10.30
C THR A 106 0.98 -1.99 10.34
N LEU A 107 1.46 -2.82 11.27
CA LEU A 107 2.87 -3.15 11.39
C LEU A 107 3.39 -3.89 10.15
N LYS A 108 2.59 -4.82 9.60
CA LYS A 108 2.94 -5.50 8.36
C LYS A 108 3.07 -4.51 7.20
N ALA A 109 2.08 -3.64 6.99
CA ALA A 109 2.14 -2.61 5.97
C ALA A 109 3.35 -1.69 6.14
N PHE A 110 3.64 -1.30 7.38
CA PHE A 110 4.77 -0.44 7.72
C PHE A 110 6.11 -1.09 7.35
N VAL A 111 6.37 -2.34 7.77
CA VAL A 111 7.62 -3.04 7.45
C VAL A 111 7.81 -3.16 5.93
N GLU A 112 6.78 -3.62 5.22
CA GLU A 112 6.84 -3.81 3.77
C GLU A 112 7.07 -2.47 3.03
N LEU A 113 6.56 -1.34 3.54
CA LEU A 113 6.84 -0.01 2.97
C LEU A 113 8.28 0.44 3.22
N MET A 114 8.83 0.15 4.39
CA MET A 114 10.20 0.54 4.74
C MET A 114 11.26 -0.30 4.00
N GLU A 115 10.93 -1.53 3.59
CA GLU A 115 11.81 -2.41 2.81
C GLU A 115 12.14 -1.88 1.39
N HIS A 116 11.43 -0.87 0.89
CA HIS A 116 11.73 -0.22 -0.39
C HIS A 116 12.79 0.88 -0.31
N ASP A 117 13.33 1.17 0.89
CA ASP A 117 14.38 2.16 1.13
C ASP A 117 14.04 3.61 0.71
N PHE A 118 12.76 3.94 0.53
CA PHE A 118 12.31 5.31 0.26
C PHE A 118 12.43 6.24 1.49
N VAL A 119 12.42 5.68 2.70
CA VAL A 119 12.43 6.42 3.97
C VAL A 119 13.37 5.75 4.96
N SER A 120 14.17 6.55 5.68
CA SER A 120 15.12 6.05 6.68
C SER A 120 14.41 5.56 7.95
N TRP A 121 14.89 4.46 8.51
CA TRP A 121 14.49 3.93 9.82
C TRP A 121 14.77 4.90 10.99
N GLU A 122 15.65 5.88 10.80
CA GLU A 122 15.92 6.93 11.79
C GLU A 122 14.74 7.89 12.00
N THR A 123 13.75 7.86 11.11
CA THR A 123 12.53 8.68 11.24
C THR A 123 11.56 8.17 12.31
N LEU A 124 11.82 7.00 12.90
CA LEU A 124 10.94 6.40 13.90
C LEU A 124 10.99 7.11 15.25
N SER A 125 9.80 7.42 15.78
CA SER A 125 9.67 8.02 17.08
C SER A 125 10.06 7.02 18.19
N PRO A 126 10.64 7.47 19.32
CA PRO A 126 10.87 6.60 20.47
C PRO A 126 9.58 5.98 21.02
N THR A 127 8.43 6.64 20.83
CA THR A 127 7.12 6.13 21.24
C THR A 127 6.73 4.92 20.40
N PHE A 128 6.89 5.03 19.07
CA PHE A 128 6.63 3.95 18.14
C PHE A 128 7.53 2.73 18.42
N ILE A 129 8.82 2.94 18.65
CA ILE A 129 9.79 1.86 18.91
C ILE A 129 9.50 1.13 20.23
N LYS A 130 8.96 1.83 21.23
CA LYS A 130 8.70 1.26 22.56
C LYS A 130 7.41 0.44 22.66
N LYS A 131 6.49 0.61 21.71
CA LYS A 131 5.18 -0.05 21.71
C LYS A 131 5.28 -1.45 21.12
#